data_AF-A0A6Q2ZB66-F1
#
_entry.id   AF-A0A6Q2ZB66-F1
#
_cell.length_a   1.000
_cell.length_b   1.000
_cell.length_c   1.000
_cell.angle_alpha   90.00
_cell.angle_beta   90.00
_cell.angle_gamma   90.00
#
_symmetry.space_group_name_H-M   'P 1'
#
loop_
_entity.id
_entity.type
_entity.pdbx_description
1 polymer ?
#
loop_
_entity_poly.entity_id
_entity_poly.type
_entity_poly.pdbx_seq_one_letter_code
_entity_poly.pdbx_strand_id
1 'polypeptide(L)'
;MARIEKMSILGVRSFGVEDKDKQIISFFNPLTVLVGPNGAGKTTIIECLKYVTAGEFPPGSKGNTFVHDPKDAHETEVRAQIRLQFTDLNGEKVAVQRSMQSTQKGKKTPEFKTLEGVITRIKYGEKVSLSSKCAELDREMISALGVSKAVLDHVIFCHQEESNWPLGEGKALKTKFDAIFSATRYIKVLETLRQLRLKQSNQVRECQVELKFLKLNKEKAKEIRDLLSTKETQLASSKETHDSHEVSLPVLLQNRLADIDDNLGKVMKLDNEIKALDSRKRQMEEDNQELEEKMEQVFQGSDEQLQEIYQNHQRTVKEKERKLTDSQRDVERASDLLVEQGRLQLESDQHTQNIKARDSQVRALAAYLEMEGYDRTPFNDRQLQSFHLQVQERLDQETEAAEQVMRDMQEKEALKQRSIDEIRDKKTSLESTMELKKDLQNKKQQELKNVRSGLQRLEGSSTRLQELEMELTNAERELESAVESSNVDGLKAEVLELQKSKAELERKLRQLDQEMETLNTHTSVRTQMDMLKKDKTDKEEQVRKIKSRHNEDLVSLLGHFPNKKELEDWIHAKSKEIKSTREKLAKIK
;
A
#
# COMPACT_ATOMS: atom_id res chain seq x y z
N MET A 1 -16.01 9.33 -30.07
CA MET A 1 -15.74 10.44 -29.11
C MET A 1 -16.97 10.62 -28.26
N ALA A 2 -16.81 10.72 -26.94
CA ALA A 2 -17.91 11.01 -26.05
C ALA A 2 -18.47 12.42 -26.34
N ARG A 3 -19.79 12.59 -26.29
CA ARG A 3 -20.45 13.88 -26.57
C ARG A 3 -21.78 13.98 -25.83
N ILE A 4 -22.10 15.17 -25.34
CA ILE A 4 -23.42 15.46 -24.76
C ILE A 4 -24.43 15.71 -25.89
N GLU A 5 -25.64 15.18 -25.77
CA GLU A 5 -26.68 15.29 -26.80
C GLU A 5 -27.85 16.14 -26.31
N LYS A 6 -28.37 15.84 -25.12
CA LYS A 6 -29.62 16.46 -24.63
C LYS A 6 -29.62 16.51 -23.12
N MET A 7 -30.10 17.61 -22.53
CA MET A 7 -30.31 17.71 -21.09
C MET A 7 -31.74 18.20 -20.80
N SER A 8 -32.36 17.65 -19.76
CA SER A 8 -33.59 18.21 -19.19
C SER A 8 -33.38 18.67 -17.76
N ILE A 9 -33.91 19.84 -17.42
CA ILE A 9 -33.84 20.44 -16.09
C ILE A 9 -35.27 20.67 -15.59
N LEU A 10 -35.51 20.33 -14.33
CA LEU A 10 -36.77 20.55 -13.62
C LEU A 10 -36.46 20.91 -12.15
N GLY A 11 -37.13 21.92 -11.59
CA GLY A 11 -37.08 22.28 -10.17
C GLY A 11 -35.73 22.81 -9.67
N VAL A 12 -34.87 23.31 -10.55
CA VAL A 12 -33.54 23.85 -10.20
C VAL A 12 -33.55 25.38 -10.33
N ARG A 13 -33.27 26.12 -9.25
CA ARG A 13 -33.31 27.59 -9.22
C ARG A 13 -34.52 28.17 -9.96
N SER A 14 -34.33 28.94 -11.04
CA SER A 14 -35.41 29.58 -11.81
C SER A 14 -36.20 28.62 -12.72
N PHE A 15 -35.80 27.35 -12.84
CA PHE A 15 -36.56 26.35 -13.57
C PHE A 15 -37.73 25.85 -12.71
N GLY A 16 -38.94 25.91 -13.27
CA GLY A 16 -40.19 25.56 -12.57
C GLY A 16 -40.22 24.11 -12.09
N VAL A 17 -41.14 23.84 -11.16
CA VAL A 17 -41.24 22.56 -10.42
C VAL A 17 -42.23 21.58 -11.03
N GLU A 18 -43.17 22.07 -11.84
CA GLU A 18 -44.19 21.23 -12.48
C GLU A 18 -43.66 20.57 -13.76
N ASP A 19 -44.18 19.39 -14.12
CA ASP A 19 -43.76 18.67 -15.33
C ASP A 19 -43.94 19.49 -16.63
N LYS A 20 -44.92 20.41 -16.66
CA LYS A 20 -45.13 21.35 -17.77
C LYS A 20 -43.99 22.36 -17.94
N ASP A 21 -43.25 22.64 -16.86
CA ASP A 21 -42.16 23.61 -16.82
C ASP A 21 -40.81 22.97 -17.15
N LYS A 22 -40.76 21.65 -17.37
CA LYS A 22 -39.56 20.90 -17.71
C LYS A 22 -38.90 21.46 -18.97
N GLN A 23 -37.71 22.04 -18.78
CA GLN A 23 -36.95 22.59 -19.89
C GLN A 23 -36.02 21.54 -20.50
N ILE A 24 -35.95 21.52 -21.83
CA ILE A 24 -35.15 20.58 -22.60
C ILE A 24 -34.18 21.35 -23.49
N ILE A 25 -32.90 21.03 -23.39
CA ILE A 25 -31.82 21.66 -24.14
C ILE A 25 -31.16 20.58 -24.98
N SER A 26 -30.99 20.85 -26.28
CA SER A 26 -30.23 19.98 -27.20
C SER A 26 -28.88 20.62 -27.49
N PHE A 27 -27.81 19.84 -27.40
CA PHE A 27 -26.45 20.30 -27.67
C PHE A 27 -26.05 19.92 -29.10
N PHE A 28 -25.51 20.90 -29.81
CA PHE A 28 -25.10 20.79 -31.20
C PHE A 28 -23.58 20.79 -31.33
N ASN A 29 -23.09 20.08 -32.35
CA ASN A 29 -21.69 20.04 -32.71
C ASN A 29 -21.41 20.92 -33.94
N PRO A 30 -20.30 21.68 -33.98
CA PRO A 30 -19.28 21.80 -32.95
C PRO A 30 -19.60 22.87 -31.88
N LEU A 31 -20.64 23.69 -32.07
CA LEU A 31 -20.93 24.86 -31.23
C LEU A 31 -22.41 24.91 -30.83
N THR A 32 -22.66 25.15 -29.55
CA THR A 32 -23.99 25.47 -29.01
C THR A 32 -23.95 26.87 -28.39
N VAL A 33 -24.81 27.77 -28.84
CA VAL A 33 -24.88 29.15 -28.34
C VAL A 33 -26.10 29.31 -27.42
N LEU A 34 -25.87 29.69 -26.17
CA LEU A 34 -26.92 29.96 -25.18
C LEU A 34 -27.03 31.47 -24.95
N VAL A 35 -28.10 32.08 -25.48
CA VAL A 35 -28.40 33.52 -25.33
C VAL A 35 -29.64 33.75 -24.49
N GLY A 36 -29.72 34.91 -23.84
CA GLY A 36 -30.86 35.31 -23.03
C GLY A 36 -30.52 36.47 -22.09
N PRO A 37 -31.51 37.13 -21.49
CA PRO A 37 -31.28 38.23 -20.54
C PRO A 37 -30.55 37.75 -19.27
N ASN A 38 -30.02 38.70 -18.49
CA ASN A 38 -29.45 38.38 -17.18
C ASN A 38 -30.53 37.80 -16.26
N GLY A 39 -30.20 36.77 -15.50
CA GLY A 39 -31.17 36.03 -14.69
C GLY A 39 -31.99 34.98 -15.44
N ALA A 40 -31.85 34.84 -16.77
CA ALA A 40 -32.57 33.82 -17.55
C ALA A 40 -32.15 32.35 -17.28
N GLY A 41 -31.26 32.11 -16.30
CA GLY A 41 -30.81 30.75 -15.98
C GLY A 41 -29.66 30.20 -16.83
N LYS A 42 -28.99 31.03 -17.65
CA LYS A 42 -27.84 30.60 -18.48
C LYS A 42 -26.73 29.92 -17.67
N THR A 43 -26.31 30.56 -16.57
CA THR A 43 -25.30 30.00 -15.65
C THR A 43 -25.81 28.72 -14.98
N THR A 44 -27.10 28.68 -14.61
CA THR A 44 -27.75 27.50 -14.03
C THR A 44 -27.69 26.28 -14.97
N ILE A 45 -27.76 26.47 -16.29
CA ILE A 45 -27.60 25.37 -17.26
C ILE A 45 -26.21 24.73 -17.13
N ILE A 46 -25.16 25.55 -17.04
CA ILE A 46 -23.77 25.08 -16.89
C ILE A 46 -23.56 24.41 -15.53
N GLU A 47 -24.17 24.95 -14.48
CA GLU A 47 -24.16 24.33 -13.15
C GLU A 47 -24.89 22.97 -13.14
N CYS A 48 -25.99 22.82 -13.89
CA CYS A 48 -26.67 21.54 -14.04
C CYS A 48 -25.77 20.51 -14.75
N LEU A 49 -25.03 20.93 -15.79
CA LEU A 49 -24.04 20.09 -16.46
C LEU A 49 -22.91 19.69 -15.52
N LYS A 50 -22.40 20.62 -14.72
CA LYS A 50 -21.40 20.36 -13.69
C LYS A 50 -21.92 19.35 -12.66
N TYR A 51 -23.12 19.55 -12.15
CA TYR A 51 -23.70 18.68 -11.12
C TYR A 51 -24.01 17.28 -11.64
N VAL A 52 -24.60 17.15 -12.83
CA VAL A 52 -24.96 15.82 -13.37
C VAL A 52 -23.71 15.00 -13.73
N THR A 53 -22.63 15.65 -14.20
CA THR A 53 -21.39 14.99 -14.62
C THR A 53 -20.38 14.75 -13.49
N ALA A 54 -20.14 15.73 -12.62
CA ALA A 54 -19.14 15.68 -11.56
C ALA A 54 -19.70 15.55 -10.13
N GLY A 55 -21.02 15.69 -9.95
CA GLY A 55 -21.67 15.63 -8.64
C GLY A 55 -21.41 16.84 -7.75
N GLU A 56 -20.78 17.89 -8.29
CA GLU A 56 -20.39 19.09 -7.55
C GLU A 56 -21.45 20.19 -7.67
N PHE A 57 -21.75 20.83 -6.53
CA PHE A 57 -22.65 21.99 -6.49
C PHE A 57 -21.92 23.29 -6.87
N PRO A 58 -22.66 24.33 -7.30
CA PRO A 58 -22.10 25.66 -7.47
C PRO A 58 -21.46 26.20 -6.18
N PRO A 59 -20.40 27.02 -6.27
CA PRO A 59 -19.78 27.64 -5.10
C PRO A 59 -20.81 28.42 -4.27
N GLY A 60 -20.69 28.36 -2.94
CA GLY A 60 -21.62 29.00 -2.01
C GLY A 60 -22.98 28.31 -1.85
N SER A 61 -23.33 27.33 -2.69
CA SER A 61 -24.58 26.56 -2.57
C SER A 61 -24.34 25.20 -1.92
N LYS A 62 -24.66 25.07 -0.64
CA LYS A 62 -24.65 23.76 0.08
C LYS A 62 -25.91 22.92 -0.28
N GLY A 63 -26.27 22.84 -1.56
CA GLY A 63 -27.45 22.12 -2.06
C GLY A 63 -28.78 22.87 -1.89
N ASN A 64 -29.02 23.51 -0.73
CA ASN A 64 -30.31 24.17 -0.41
C ASN A 64 -30.74 25.24 -1.42
N THR A 65 -29.80 26.05 -1.92
CA THR A 65 -30.08 27.15 -2.86
C THR A 65 -30.03 26.73 -4.32
N PHE A 66 -29.77 25.44 -4.58
CA PHE A 66 -29.75 24.89 -5.93
C PHE A 66 -31.13 24.38 -6.36
N VAL A 67 -31.89 23.79 -5.43
CA VAL A 67 -33.30 23.43 -5.62
C VAL A 67 -34.15 24.70 -5.58
N HIS A 68 -35.20 24.74 -6.42
CA HIS A 68 -36.20 25.81 -6.36
C HIS A 68 -36.79 25.92 -4.95
N ASP A 69 -36.94 27.13 -4.42
CA ASP A 69 -37.38 27.32 -3.03
C ASP A 69 -38.84 26.85 -2.87
N PRO A 70 -39.14 25.91 -1.95
CA PRO A 70 -40.52 25.49 -1.71
C PRO A 70 -41.46 26.64 -1.33
N LYS A 71 -40.94 27.72 -0.73
CA LYS A 71 -41.75 28.91 -0.42
C LYS A 71 -42.21 29.65 -1.67
N ASP A 72 -41.33 29.75 -2.67
CA ASP A 72 -41.60 30.42 -3.95
C ASP A 72 -42.56 29.57 -4.81
N ALA A 73 -42.45 28.24 -4.72
CA ALA A 73 -43.38 27.30 -5.35
C ALA A 73 -44.72 27.16 -4.60
N HIS A 74 -44.85 27.72 -3.39
CA HIS A 74 -45.99 27.50 -2.49
C HIS A 74 -46.27 26.03 -2.16
N GLU A 75 -45.22 25.20 -2.13
CA GLU A 75 -45.28 23.77 -1.82
C GLU A 75 -44.51 23.43 -0.53
N THR A 76 -44.85 22.30 0.10
CA THR A 76 -44.13 21.82 1.30
C THR A 76 -42.85 21.06 0.95
N GLU A 77 -42.81 20.45 -0.23
CA GLU A 77 -41.72 19.65 -0.75
C GLU A 77 -41.55 19.94 -2.24
N VAL A 78 -40.36 20.37 -2.64
CA VAL A 78 -39.98 20.55 -4.04
C VAL A 78 -38.96 19.49 -4.44
N ARG A 79 -39.18 18.86 -5.59
CA ARG A 79 -38.23 17.92 -6.19
C ARG A 79 -37.57 18.56 -7.40
N ALA A 80 -36.24 18.48 -7.45
CA ALA A 80 -35.49 18.84 -8.65
C ALA A 80 -34.93 17.61 -9.33
N GLN A 81 -34.88 17.65 -10.65
CA GLN A 81 -34.38 16.57 -11.47
C GLN A 81 -33.58 17.12 -12.65
N ILE A 82 -32.37 16.59 -12.80
CA ILE A 82 -31.51 16.86 -13.96
C ILE A 82 -31.27 15.54 -14.67
N ARG A 83 -31.59 15.48 -15.97
CA ARG A 83 -31.32 14.31 -16.81
C ARG A 83 -30.43 14.70 -17.97
N LEU A 84 -29.28 14.07 -18.13
CA LEU A 84 -28.34 14.26 -19.23
C LEU A 84 -28.26 13.00 -20.08
N GLN A 85 -28.45 13.16 -21.38
CA GLN A 85 -28.21 12.14 -22.39
C GLN A 85 -26.92 12.48 -23.14
N PHE A 86 -26.04 11.50 -23.27
CA PHE A 86 -24.75 11.63 -23.93
C PHE A 86 -24.36 10.31 -24.61
N THR A 87 -23.47 10.40 -25.60
CA THR A 87 -22.78 9.24 -26.17
C THR A 87 -21.52 8.98 -25.36
N ASP A 88 -21.28 7.74 -24.93
CA ASP A 88 -20.06 7.35 -24.20
C ASP A 88 -18.84 7.20 -25.13
N LEU A 89 -17.69 6.79 -24.57
CA LEU A 89 -16.48 6.49 -25.34
C LEU A 89 -16.66 5.35 -26.36
N ASN A 90 -17.55 4.40 -26.09
CA ASN A 90 -17.82 3.24 -26.94
C ASN A 90 -18.82 3.53 -28.06
N GLY A 91 -19.43 4.72 -28.08
CA GLY A 91 -20.46 5.10 -29.05
C GLY A 91 -21.88 4.76 -28.61
N GLU A 92 -22.08 4.26 -27.39
CA GLU A 92 -23.38 3.89 -26.86
C GLU A 92 -24.10 5.10 -26.25
N LYS A 93 -25.43 5.15 -26.36
CA LYS A 93 -26.24 6.19 -25.74
C LYS A 93 -26.49 5.86 -24.27
N VAL A 94 -26.10 6.79 -23.42
CA VAL A 94 -26.28 6.74 -21.97
C VAL A 94 -27.13 7.92 -21.53
N ALA A 95 -28.10 7.68 -20.66
CA ALA A 95 -28.86 8.73 -20.01
C ALA A 95 -28.67 8.63 -18.50
N VAL A 96 -28.33 9.74 -17.85
CA VAL A 96 -28.10 9.82 -16.42
C VAL A 96 -29.04 10.84 -15.82
N GLN A 97 -29.69 10.45 -14.73
CA GLN A 97 -30.61 11.28 -13.98
C GLN A 97 -30.11 11.43 -12.54
N ARG A 98 -30.04 12.67 -12.07
CA ARG A 98 -29.89 12.98 -10.64
C ARG A 98 -31.12 13.68 -10.14
N SER A 99 -31.60 13.25 -8.99
CA SER A 99 -32.77 13.80 -8.32
C SER A 99 -32.39 14.32 -6.94
N MET A 100 -33.02 15.40 -6.53
CA MET A 100 -32.82 16.05 -5.25
C MET A 100 -34.15 16.59 -4.73
N GLN A 101 -34.22 16.84 -3.43
CA GLN A 101 -35.44 17.22 -2.75
C GLN A 101 -35.14 18.29 -1.72
N SER A 102 -36.00 19.30 -1.66
CA SER A 102 -35.97 20.36 -0.66
C SER A 102 -37.31 20.38 0.06
N THR A 103 -37.29 20.28 1.39
CA THR A 103 -38.51 20.22 2.21
C THR A 103 -38.56 21.36 3.20
N GLN A 104 -39.65 22.12 3.18
CA GLN A 104 -39.86 23.26 4.07
C GLN A 104 -40.56 22.83 5.37
N LYS A 105 -39.79 22.72 6.46
CA LYS A 105 -40.33 22.42 7.80
C LYS A 105 -40.54 23.70 8.60
N GLY A 106 -41.74 24.27 8.52
CA GLY A 106 -42.14 25.47 9.27
C GLY A 106 -41.38 26.73 8.83
N LYS A 107 -40.88 27.55 9.77
CA LYS A 107 -40.11 28.79 9.46
C LYS A 107 -38.59 28.60 9.34
N LYS A 108 -38.08 27.37 9.48
CA LYS A 108 -36.64 27.07 9.42
C LYS A 108 -36.12 27.09 7.99
N THR A 109 -34.80 27.06 7.81
CA THR A 109 -34.17 26.83 6.51
C THR A 109 -34.65 25.48 5.93
N PRO A 110 -34.93 25.40 4.62
CA PRO A 110 -35.39 24.17 4.00
C PRO A 110 -34.34 23.06 4.14
N GLU A 111 -34.81 21.83 4.37
CA GLU A 111 -33.97 20.63 4.49
C GLU A 111 -33.71 20.04 3.10
N PHE A 112 -32.44 19.96 2.71
CA PHE A 112 -32.02 19.40 1.43
C PHE A 112 -31.64 17.92 1.55
N LYS A 113 -32.06 17.12 0.58
CA LYS A 113 -31.69 15.72 0.41
C LYS A 113 -31.33 15.44 -1.04
N THR A 114 -30.24 14.72 -1.25
CA THR A 114 -29.91 14.12 -2.55
C THR A 114 -30.55 12.73 -2.60
N LEU A 115 -31.29 12.44 -3.67
CA LEU A 115 -31.92 11.14 -3.90
C LEU A 115 -30.98 10.24 -4.71
N GLU A 116 -31.31 8.95 -4.82
CA GLU A 116 -30.55 8.04 -5.68
C GLU A 116 -30.59 8.51 -7.14
N GLY A 117 -29.45 8.37 -7.82
CA GLY A 117 -29.37 8.69 -9.23
C GLY A 117 -29.65 7.44 -10.07
N VAL A 118 -30.15 7.65 -11.28
CA VAL A 118 -30.49 6.57 -12.20
C VAL A 118 -29.64 6.70 -13.44
N ILE A 119 -28.98 5.61 -13.83
CA ILE A 119 -28.28 5.50 -15.10
C ILE A 119 -29.04 4.52 -16.00
N THR A 120 -29.36 4.96 -17.21
CA THR A 120 -30.04 4.18 -18.23
C THR A 120 -29.08 3.98 -19.40
N ARG A 121 -28.86 2.73 -19.78
CA ARG A 121 -28.07 2.35 -20.96
C ARG A 121 -28.94 1.56 -21.93
N ILE A 122 -28.69 1.71 -23.22
CA ILE A 122 -29.32 0.87 -24.24
C ILE A 122 -28.46 -0.37 -24.39
N LYS A 123 -28.92 -1.52 -23.89
CA LYS A 123 -28.27 -2.82 -24.08
C LYS A 123 -29.19 -3.70 -24.90
N TYR A 124 -28.70 -4.21 -26.03
CA TYR A 124 -29.48 -5.09 -26.92
C TYR A 124 -30.82 -4.48 -27.37
N GLY A 125 -30.85 -3.19 -27.68
CA GLY A 125 -32.08 -2.48 -28.08
C GLY A 125 -33.03 -2.10 -26.92
N GLU A 126 -32.87 -2.69 -25.74
CA GLU A 126 -33.67 -2.37 -24.56
C GLU A 126 -33.00 -1.34 -23.63
N LYS A 127 -33.82 -0.50 -23.01
CA LYS A 127 -33.38 0.50 -22.03
C LYS A 127 -33.26 -0.15 -20.65
N VAL A 128 -32.04 -0.47 -20.24
CA VAL A 128 -31.74 -0.98 -18.89
C VAL A 128 -31.43 0.21 -17.98
N SER A 129 -32.29 0.43 -16.98
CA SER A 129 -32.11 1.47 -15.95
C SER A 129 -31.64 0.85 -14.65
N LEU A 130 -30.58 1.41 -14.06
CA LEU A 130 -30.02 0.99 -12.79
C LEU A 130 -30.07 2.18 -11.82
N SER A 131 -30.66 1.99 -10.64
CA SER A 131 -30.51 2.93 -9.52
C SER A 131 -29.13 2.74 -8.92
N SER A 132 -28.41 3.82 -8.65
CA SER A 132 -27.05 3.77 -8.12
C SER A 132 -26.81 4.89 -7.11
N LYS A 133 -25.94 4.60 -6.14
CA LYS A 133 -25.50 5.60 -5.18
C LYS A 133 -24.75 6.71 -5.91
N CYS A 134 -24.87 7.95 -5.43
CA CYS A 134 -24.25 9.12 -6.07
C CYS A 134 -22.75 8.93 -6.36
N ALA A 135 -21.98 8.34 -5.43
CA ALA A 135 -20.54 8.11 -5.60
C ALA A 135 -20.19 7.02 -6.64
N GLU A 136 -21.09 6.06 -6.89
CA GLU A 136 -20.94 5.07 -7.96
C GLU A 136 -21.23 5.70 -9.31
N LEU A 137 -22.29 6.52 -9.35
CA LEU A 137 -22.69 7.26 -10.54
C LEU A 137 -21.64 8.30 -10.96
N ASP A 138 -20.98 8.99 -10.02
CA ASP A 138 -19.82 9.85 -10.30
C ASP A 138 -18.69 9.07 -11.00
N ARG A 139 -18.35 7.87 -10.50
CA ARG A 139 -17.30 7.02 -11.08
C ARG A 139 -17.68 6.53 -12.48
N GLU A 140 -18.94 6.16 -12.66
CA GLU A 140 -19.47 5.71 -13.93
C GLU A 140 -19.50 6.83 -14.97
N MET A 141 -19.85 8.05 -14.57
CA MET A 141 -19.80 9.25 -15.42
C MET A 141 -18.39 9.55 -15.92
N ILE A 142 -17.40 9.54 -15.02
CA ILE A 142 -15.98 9.74 -15.35
C ILE A 142 -15.51 8.68 -16.35
N SER A 143 -15.89 7.42 -16.13
CA SER A 143 -15.54 6.31 -17.04
C SER A 143 -16.23 6.41 -18.39
N ALA A 144 -17.49 6.85 -18.45
CA ALA A 144 -18.28 6.91 -19.67
C ALA A 144 -17.89 8.12 -20.55
N LEU A 145 -17.60 9.27 -19.94
CA LEU A 145 -17.14 10.47 -20.65
C LEU A 145 -15.64 10.42 -20.98
N GLY A 146 -14.85 9.63 -20.23
CA GLY A 146 -13.40 9.52 -20.43
C GLY A 146 -12.59 10.71 -19.92
N VAL A 147 -13.16 11.50 -19.01
CA VAL A 147 -12.56 12.72 -18.49
C VAL A 147 -12.60 12.70 -16.96
N SER A 148 -11.50 13.09 -16.31
CA SER A 148 -11.40 13.09 -14.84
C SER A 148 -12.37 14.09 -14.20
N LYS A 149 -12.79 13.81 -12.96
CA LYS A 149 -13.66 14.71 -12.17
C LYS A 149 -13.12 16.14 -12.11
N ALA A 150 -11.81 16.28 -11.85
CA ALA A 150 -11.16 17.59 -11.74
C ALA A 150 -11.18 18.36 -13.07
N VAL A 151 -11.08 17.69 -14.21
CA VAL A 151 -11.17 18.33 -15.53
C VAL A 151 -12.62 18.73 -15.84
N LEU A 152 -13.60 17.89 -15.50
CA LEU A 152 -15.02 18.25 -15.63
C LEU A 152 -15.39 19.46 -14.76
N ASP A 153 -14.89 19.51 -13.53
CA ASP A 153 -15.17 20.56 -12.54
C ASP A 153 -14.42 21.88 -12.81
N HIS A 154 -13.10 21.83 -12.99
CA HIS A 154 -12.27 23.04 -13.06
C HIS A 154 -11.98 23.54 -14.47
N VAL A 155 -12.19 22.72 -15.52
CA VAL A 155 -11.83 23.06 -16.90
C VAL A 155 -13.05 23.11 -17.82
N ILE A 156 -13.82 22.02 -17.93
CA ILE A 156 -14.93 21.92 -18.89
C ILE A 156 -16.16 22.69 -18.41
N PHE A 157 -16.64 22.41 -17.20
CA PHE A 157 -17.81 23.07 -16.60
C PHE A 157 -17.39 23.96 -15.43
N CYS A 158 -16.31 24.73 -15.64
CA CYS A 158 -15.83 25.70 -14.66
C CYS A 158 -16.92 26.73 -14.35
N HIS A 159 -17.14 27.00 -13.07
CA HIS A 159 -18.15 27.97 -12.65
C HIS A 159 -17.72 29.39 -13.03
N GLN A 160 -18.67 30.25 -13.38
CA GLN A 160 -18.40 31.62 -13.81
C GLN A 160 -17.58 32.41 -12.78
N GLU A 161 -17.91 32.29 -11.49
CA GLU A 161 -17.19 32.96 -10.39
C GLU A 161 -15.78 32.38 -10.15
N GLU A 162 -15.52 31.16 -10.61
CA GLU A 162 -14.21 30.50 -10.47
C GLU A 162 -13.37 30.51 -11.75
N SER A 163 -13.86 31.12 -12.84
CA SER A 163 -13.19 31.12 -14.16
C SER A 163 -11.76 31.68 -14.12
N ASN A 164 -11.49 32.62 -13.21
CA ASN A 164 -10.17 33.23 -13.03
C ASN A 164 -9.22 32.41 -12.13
N TRP A 165 -9.56 31.15 -11.78
CA TRP A 165 -8.72 30.32 -10.93
C TRP A 165 -7.27 30.14 -11.42
N PRO A 166 -6.93 30.18 -12.73
CA PRO A 166 -5.55 30.12 -13.19
C PRO A 166 -4.69 31.32 -12.75
N LEU A 167 -5.34 32.45 -12.44
CA LEU A 167 -4.72 33.68 -11.93
C LEU A 167 -4.75 33.76 -10.40
N GLY A 168 -5.26 32.71 -9.73
CA GLY A 168 -5.37 32.63 -8.29
C GLY A 168 -4.02 32.45 -7.57
N GLU A 169 -4.07 32.54 -6.24
CA GLU A 169 -2.89 32.39 -5.38
C GLU A 169 -2.21 31.02 -5.54
N GLY A 170 -0.88 30.98 -5.40
CA GLY A 170 -0.05 29.82 -5.72
C GLY A 170 -0.45 28.50 -5.02
N LYS A 171 -0.96 28.55 -3.79
CA LYS A 171 -1.39 27.34 -3.06
C LYS A 171 -2.71 26.77 -3.62
N ALA A 172 -3.70 27.62 -3.86
CA ALA A 172 -4.98 27.21 -4.44
C ALA A 172 -4.80 26.74 -5.90
N LEU A 173 -3.98 27.47 -6.65
CA LEU A 173 -3.59 27.14 -8.02
C LEU A 173 -2.93 25.76 -8.10
N LYS A 174 -1.91 25.51 -7.25
CA LYS A 174 -1.23 24.22 -7.18
C LYS A 174 -2.20 23.08 -6.84
N THR A 175 -3.13 23.31 -5.92
CA THR A 175 -4.11 22.28 -5.53
C THR A 175 -5.01 21.89 -6.71
N LYS A 176 -5.49 22.87 -7.50
CA LYS A 176 -6.28 22.59 -8.71
C LYS A 176 -5.44 21.88 -9.79
N PHE A 177 -4.18 22.26 -9.98
CA PHE A 177 -3.27 21.57 -10.91
C PHE A 177 -2.98 20.12 -10.50
N ASP A 178 -2.67 19.88 -9.21
CA ASP A 178 -2.41 18.55 -8.69
C ASP A 178 -3.65 17.65 -8.82
N ALA A 179 -4.86 18.24 -8.72
CA ALA A 179 -6.12 17.54 -8.96
C ALA A 179 -6.34 17.22 -10.45
N ILE A 180 -6.10 18.19 -11.35
CA ILE A 180 -6.24 18.02 -12.82
C ILE A 180 -5.30 16.94 -13.34
N PHE A 181 -4.02 17.00 -12.95
CA PHE A 181 -3.01 16.02 -13.36
C PHE A 181 -3.03 14.72 -12.56
N SER A 182 -3.96 14.58 -11.59
CA SER A 182 -4.03 13.43 -10.68
C SER A 182 -2.72 13.13 -9.94
N ALA A 183 -1.86 14.15 -9.79
CA ALA A 183 -0.57 14.05 -9.12
C ALA A 183 -0.71 13.81 -7.61
N THR A 184 -1.87 14.16 -7.04
CA THR A 184 -2.21 13.92 -5.62
C THR A 184 -2.04 12.46 -5.20
N ARG A 185 -2.28 11.48 -6.08
CA ARG A 185 -2.08 10.06 -5.76
C ARG A 185 -0.59 9.74 -5.58
N TYR A 186 0.26 10.26 -6.47
CA TYR A 186 1.72 10.08 -6.38
C TYR A 186 2.30 10.81 -5.16
N ILE A 187 1.81 12.03 -4.88
CA ILE A 187 2.21 12.80 -3.69
C ILE A 187 1.88 12.02 -2.42
N LYS A 188 0.67 11.45 -2.31
CA LYS A 188 0.28 10.61 -1.18
C LYS A 188 1.17 9.39 -1.02
N VAL A 189 1.47 8.68 -2.11
CA VAL A 189 2.38 7.52 -2.06
C VAL A 189 3.78 7.94 -1.59
N LEU A 190 4.32 9.04 -2.12
CA LEU A 190 5.61 9.58 -1.67
C LEU A 190 5.61 9.95 -0.18
N GLU A 191 4.52 10.53 0.31
CA GLU A 191 4.38 10.86 1.73
C GLU A 191 4.32 9.61 2.60
N THR A 192 3.58 8.57 2.19
CA THR A 192 3.57 7.27 2.89
C THR A 192 4.95 6.61 2.88
N LEU A 193 5.70 6.68 1.78
CA LEU A 193 7.08 6.18 1.69
C LEU A 193 8.03 6.94 2.61
N ARG A 194 7.89 8.27 2.70
CA ARG A 194 8.66 9.10 3.64
C ARG A 194 8.38 8.71 5.09
N GLN A 195 7.11 8.50 5.45
CA GLN A 195 6.73 8.06 6.79
C GLN A 195 7.26 6.66 7.11
N LEU A 196 7.18 5.70 6.16
CA LEU A 196 7.76 4.36 6.31
C LEU A 196 9.27 4.41 6.52
N ARG A 197 9.98 5.20 5.72
CA ARG A 197 11.43 5.41 5.86
C ARG A 197 11.78 5.95 7.24
N LEU A 198 11.02 6.93 7.74
CA LEU A 198 11.24 7.51 9.07
C LEU A 198 11.01 6.46 10.18
N LYS A 199 9.95 5.66 10.09
CA LYS A 199 9.66 4.58 11.04
C LYS A 199 10.78 3.52 11.06
N GLN A 200 11.22 3.06 9.89
CA GLN A 200 12.32 2.09 9.79
C GLN A 200 13.64 2.68 10.32
N SER A 201 13.94 3.94 10.01
CA SER A 201 15.13 4.61 10.54
C SER A 201 15.12 4.70 12.07
N ASN A 202 13.95 4.94 12.68
CA ASN A 202 13.81 4.95 14.13
C ASN A 202 13.99 3.54 14.73
N GLN A 203 13.40 2.52 14.12
CA GLN A 203 13.59 1.12 14.54
C GLN A 203 15.05 0.70 14.47
N VAL A 204 15.76 1.03 13.39
CA VAL A 204 17.21 0.75 13.27
C VAL A 204 17.99 1.41 14.39
N ARG A 205 17.65 2.65 14.76
CA ARG A 205 18.30 3.36 15.86
C ARG A 205 18.03 2.70 17.22
N GLU A 206 16.80 2.26 17.47
CA GLU A 206 16.42 1.53 18.68
C GLU A 206 17.18 0.20 18.77
N CYS A 207 17.17 -0.62 17.70
CA CYS A 207 17.93 -1.86 17.65
C CYS A 207 19.43 -1.64 17.82
N GLN A 208 20.00 -0.55 17.29
CA GLN A 208 21.41 -0.21 17.49
C GLN A 208 21.73 0.10 18.96
N VAL A 209 20.84 0.81 19.67
CA VAL A 209 21.00 1.08 21.10
C VAL A 209 20.88 -0.21 21.90
N GLU A 210 19.88 -1.04 21.60
CA GLU A 210 19.69 -2.33 22.25
C GLU A 210 20.87 -3.27 22.04
N LEU A 211 21.41 -3.32 20.81
CA LEU A 211 22.59 -4.11 20.48
C LEU A 211 23.84 -3.66 21.24
N LYS A 212 24.00 -2.36 21.51
CA LYS A 212 25.07 -1.86 22.39
C LYS A 212 24.90 -2.37 23.82
N PHE A 213 23.68 -2.35 24.36
CA PHE A 213 23.39 -2.83 25.70
C PHE A 213 23.56 -4.35 25.82
N LEU A 214 23.11 -5.11 24.83
CA LEU A 214 23.28 -6.56 24.75
C LEU A 214 24.77 -6.95 24.66
N LYS A 215 25.59 -6.20 23.90
CA LYS A 215 27.05 -6.41 23.88
C LYS A 215 27.68 -6.20 25.25
N LEU A 216 27.33 -5.10 25.93
CA LEU A 216 27.82 -4.81 27.27
C LEU A 216 27.42 -5.91 28.28
N ASN A 217 26.18 -6.41 28.20
CA ASN A 217 25.71 -7.50 29.04
C ASN A 217 26.43 -8.81 28.74
N LYS A 218 26.71 -9.10 27.46
CA LYS A 218 27.51 -10.27 27.07
C LYS A 218 28.93 -10.20 27.62
N GLU A 219 29.59 -9.05 27.55
CA GLU A 219 30.91 -8.82 28.14
C GLU A 219 30.89 -9.02 29.65
N LYS A 220 29.96 -8.38 30.37
CA LYS A 220 29.79 -8.58 31.83
C LYS A 220 29.53 -10.05 32.19
N ALA A 221 28.68 -10.74 31.43
CA ALA A 221 28.39 -12.15 31.66
C ALA A 221 29.58 -13.07 31.36
N LYS A 222 30.52 -12.62 30.51
CA LYS A 222 31.79 -13.30 30.27
C LYS A 222 32.76 -13.05 31.41
N GLU A 223 32.94 -11.78 31.83
CA GLU A 223 33.78 -11.42 32.98
C GLU A 223 33.36 -12.16 34.26
N ILE A 224 32.06 -12.23 34.54
CA ILE A 224 31.54 -12.98 35.69
C ILE A 224 31.87 -14.46 35.57
N ARG A 225 31.72 -15.07 34.39
CA ARG A 225 32.05 -16.49 34.16
C ARG A 225 33.54 -16.77 34.33
N ASP A 226 34.39 -15.91 33.79
CA ASP A 226 35.85 -16.03 33.91
C ASP A 226 36.26 -15.90 35.39
N LEU A 227 35.64 -14.96 36.14
CA LEU A 227 35.84 -14.82 37.58
C LEU A 227 35.37 -16.05 38.36
N LEU A 228 34.21 -16.61 38.01
CA LEU A 228 33.64 -17.80 38.65
C LEU A 228 34.55 -19.01 38.44
N SER A 229 35.01 -19.24 37.21
CA SER A 229 35.98 -20.28 36.89
C SER A 229 37.29 -20.09 37.65
N THR A 230 37.81 -18.86 37.73
CA THR A 230 39.02 -18.58 38.51
C THR A 230 38.82 -18.88 40.00
N LYS A 231 37.64 -18.53 40.54
CA LYS A 231 37.27 -18.80 41.94
C LYS A 231 37.04 -20.28 42.21
N GLU A 232 36.45 -21.03 41.29
CA GLU A 232 36.32 -22.48 41.37
C GLU A 232 37.67 -23.18 41.37
N THR A 233 38.60 -22.77 40.50
CA THR A 233 39.97 -23.28 40.51
C THR A 233 40.69 -22.97 41.82
N GLN A 234 40.55 -21.75 42.35
CA GLN A 234 41.10 -21.38 43.67
C GLN A 234 40.47 -22.20 44.81
N LEU A 235 39.17 -22.47 44.74
CA LEU A 235 38.46 -23.29 45.73
C LEU A 235 38.93 -24.74 45.65
N ALA A 236 39.10 -25.29 44.44
CA ALA A 236 39.63 -26.63 44.24
C ALA A 236 41.04 -26.77 44.80
N SER A 237 41.94 -25.83 44.49
CA SER A 237 43.29 -25.84 45.07
C SER A 237 43.27 -25.67 46.59
N SER A 238 42.37 -24.84 47.12
CA SER A 238 42.24 -24.65 48.57
C SER A 238 41.69 -25.90 49.26
N LYS A 239 40.75 -26.63 48.63
CA LYS A 239 40.25 -27.92 49.12
C LYS A 239 41.35 -28.97 49.09
N GLU A 240 42.10 -29.07 48.01
CA GLU A 240 43.23 -30.00 47.91
C GLU A 240 44.29 -29.72 48.99
N THR A 241 44.61 -28.44 49.24
CA THR A 241 45.49 -28.08 50.37
C THR A 241 44.86 -28.43 51.71
N HIS A 242 43.55 -28.22 51.89
CA HIS A 242 42.85 -28.57 53.12
C HIS A 242 42.87 -30.07 53.38
N ASP A 243 42.53 -30.88 52.37
CA ASP A 243 42.55 -32.33 52.42
C ASP A 243 43.98 -32.84 52.69
N SER A 244 45.00 -32.22 52.07
CA SER A 244 46.41 -32.55 52.34
C SER A 244 46.82 -32.24 53.78
N HIS A 245 46.30 -31.15 54.35
CA HIS A 245 46.52 -30.78 55.76
C HIS A 245 45.73 -31.70 56.70
N GLU A 246 44.50 -32.08 56.35
CA GLU A 246 43.66 -33.01 57.11
C GLU A 246 44.28 -34.42 57.16
N VAL A 247 44.96 -34.85 56.10
CA VAL A 247 45.70 -36.12 56.07
C VAL A 247 47.05 -36.02 56.80
N SER A 248 47.79 -34.93 56.62
CA SER A 248 49.14 -34.80 57.20
C SER A 248 49.16 -34.44 58.69
N LEU A 249 48.16 -33.71 59.19
CA LEU A 249 48.10 -33.26 60.58
C LEU A 249 47.97 -34.43 61.58
N PRO A 250 47.11 -35.45 61.39
CA PRO A 250 47.06 -36.63 62.25
C PRO A 250 48.37 -37.41 62.25
N VAL A 251 49.04 -37.54 61.09
CA VAL A 251 50.32 -38.25 60.98
C VAL A 251 51.42 -37.50 61.73
N LEU A 252 51.50 -36.17 61.58
CA LEU A 252 52.43 -35.32 62.31
C LEU A 252 52.19 -35.33 63.81
N LEU A 253 50.92 -35.31 64.23
CA LEU A 253 50.53 -35.41 65.63
C LEU A 253 50.85 -36.79 66.21
N GLN A 254 50.61 -37.88 65.47
CA GLN A 254 51.01 -39.23 65.88
C GLN A 254 52.52 -39.35 66.03
N ASN A 255 53.30 -38.82 65.09
CA ASN A 255 54.76 -38.84 65.19
C ASN A 255 55.27 -38.05 66.40
N ARG A 256 54.70 -36.85 66.65
CA ARG A 256 55.05 -36.08 67.85
C ARG A 256 54.60 -36.75 69.15
N LEU A 257 53.45 -37.41 69.16
CA LEU A 257 53.00 -38.19 70.31
C LEU A 257 53.95 -39.36 70.58
N ALA A 258 54.38 -40.08 69.54
CA ALA A 258 55.37 -41.14 69.65
C ALA A 258 56.72 -40.61 70.17
N ASP A 259 57.19 -39.45 69.70
CA ASP A 259 58.40 -38.81 70.20
C ASP A 259 58.27 -38.40 71.68
N ILE A 260 57.10 -37.89 72.08
CA ILE A 260 56.83 -37.54 73.48
C ILE A 260 56.78 -38.80 74.35
N ASP A 261 56.14 -39.88 73.91
CA ASP A 261 56.08 -41.16 74.62
C ASP A 261 57.46 -41.81 74.76
N ASP A 262 58.30 -41.75 73.72
CA ASP A 262 59.67 -42.26 73.78
C ASP A 262 60.52 -41.44 74.78
N ASN A 263 60.37 -40.11 74.76
CA ASN A 263 61.01 -39.25 75.75
C ASN A 263 60.49 -39.48 77.17
N LEU A 264 59.17 -39.70 77.34
CA LEU A 264 58.59 -40.06 78.63
C LEU A 264 59.14 -41.41 79.12
N GLY A 265 59.28 -42.39 78.21
CA GLY A 265 59.90 -43.69 78.50
C GLY A 265 61.35 -43.55 78.95
N LYS A 266 62.14 -42.66 78.32
CA LYS A 266 63.51 -42.33 78.75
C LYS A 266 63.52 -41.68 80.14
N VAL A 267 62.61 -40.74 80.40
CA VAL A 267 62.48 -40.09 81.72
C VAL A 267 62.08 -41.09 82.79
N MET A 268 61.15 -42.01 82.51
CA MET A 268 60.77 -43.09 83.43
C MET A 268 61.92 -44.04 83.73
N LYS A 269 62.74 -44.39 82.73
CA LYS A 269 63.97 -45.19 82.94
C LYS A 269 64.94 -44.46 83.85
N LEU A 270 65.20 -43.17 83.60
CA LEU A 270 66.06 -42.35 84.44
C LEU A 270 65.50 -42.20 85.87
N ASP A 271 64.18 -42.03 86.04
CA ASP A 271 63.54 -41.97 87.37
C ASP A 271 63.66 -43.30 88.12
N ASN A 272 63.50 -44.42 87.44
CA ASN A 272 63.73 -45.75 88.02
C ASN A 272 65.20 -45.98 88.38
N GLU A 273 66.13 -45.54 87.54
CA GLU A 273 67.57 -45.57 87.83
C GLU A 273 67.92 -44.70 89.04
N ILE A 274 67.35 -43.49 89.13
CA ILE A 274 67.51 -42.61 90.29
C ILE A 274 66.99 -43.29 91.55
N LYS A 275 65.78 -43.87 91.52
CA LYS A 275 65.22 -44.62 92.67
C LYS A 275 66.07 -45.83 93.06
N ALA A 276 66.60 -46.57 92.08
CA ALA A 276 67.49 -47.69 92.32
C ALA A 276 68.82 -47.24 92.93
N LEU A 277 69.39 -46.12 92.47
CA LEU A 277 70.61 -45.54 93.03
C LEU A 277 70.37 -44.97 94.42
N ASP A 278 69.23 -44.33 94.68
CA ASP A 278 68.91 -43.74 95.97
C ASP A 278 68.60 -44.81 97.04
N SER A 279 67.94 -45.90 96.65
CA SER A 279 67.79 -47.10 97.50
C SER A 279 69.13 -47.77 97.78
N ARG A 280 70.00 -47.91 96.77
CA ARG A 280 71.35 -48.43 96.95
C ARG A 280 72.21 -47.51 97.84
N LYS A 281 72.04 -46.20 97.72
CA LYS A 281 72.71 -45.22 98.58
C LYS A 281 72.23 -45.36 100.03
N ARG A 282 70.92 -45.42 100.29
CA ARG A 282 70.38 -45.70 101.63
C ARG A 282 70.92 -47.00 102.20
N GLN A 283 70.96 -48.05 101.40
CA GLN A 283 71.47 -49.34 101.84
C GLN A 283 72.97 -49.27 102.16
N MET A 284 73.78 -48.56 101.36
CA MET A 284 75.19 -48.33 101.71
C MET A 284 75.37 -47.41 102.93
N GLU A 285 74.48 -46.46 103.18
CA GLU A 285 74.48 -45.64 104.39
C GLU A 285 74.10 -46.45 105.64
N GLU A 286 73.11 -47.36 105.52
CA GLU A 286 72.74 -48.33 106.56
C GLU A 286 73.86 -49.35 106.80
N ASP A 287 74.49 -49.87 105.75
CA ASP A 287 75.64 -50.78 105.85
C ASP A 287 76.85 -50.06 106.47
N ASN A 288 77.08 -48.78 106.15
CA ASN A 288 78.13 -47.97 106.79
C ASN A 288 77.81 -47.68 108.26
N GLN A 289 76.55 -47.39 108.61
CA GLN A 289 76.15 -47.26 110.02
C GLN A 289 76.30 -48.57 110.78
N GLU A 290 75.91 -49.72 110.19
CA GLU A 290 76.14 -51.04 110.78
C GLU A 290 77.64 -51.36 110.91
N LEU A 291 78.47 -50.95 109.95
CA LEU A 291 79.92 -51.11 110.00
C LEU A 291 80.56 -50.20 111.05
N GLU A 292 80.09 -48.96 111.22
CA GLU A 292 80.53 -48.05 112.28
C GLU A 292 80.10 -48.55 113.68
N GLU A 293 78.91 -49.15 113.80
CA GLU A 293 78.41 -49.72 115.08
C GLU A 293 79.03 -51.09 115.42
N LYS A 294 79.45 -51.90 114.44
CA LYS A 294 80.08 -53.22 114.63
C LYS A 294 81.62 -53.19 114.63
N MET A 295 82.24 -52.04 114.42
CA MET A 295 83.70 -51.88 114.49
C MET A 295 84.21 -51.82 115.95
N GLU A 296 84.26 -52.97 116.62
CA GLU A 296 84.90 -53.12 117.94
C GLU A 296 86.37 -53.57 117.87
N GLN A 297 86.92 -53.87 116.68
CA GLN A 297 88.34 -54.17 116.52
C GLN A 297 88.93 -53.50 115.28
N VAL A 298 89.73 -52.47 115.50
CA VAL A 298 90.66 -51.92 114.52
C VAL A 298 91.75 -52.97 114.29
N PHE A 299 91.87 -53.44 113.05
CA PHE A 299 92.95 -54.30 112.61
C PHE A 299 94.30 -53.60 112.83
N GLN A 300 95.13 -54.13 113.72
CA GLN A 300 96.51 -53.69 113.94
C GLN A 300 97.47 -54.74 113.35
N GLY A 301 97.78 -54.60 112.07
CA GLY A 301 98.76 -55.41 111.35
C GLY A 301 99.30 -54.64 110.14
N SER A 302 100.52 -54.94 109.68
CA SER A 302 101.18 -54.20 108.59
C SER A 302 100.63 -54.55 107.21
N ASP A 303 100.61 -53.55 106.32
CA ASP A 303 100.06 -53.54 104.95
C ASP A 303 100.41 -54.78 104.10
N GLU A 304 101.58 -55.38 104.33
CA GLU A 304 102.09 -56.51 103.54
C GLU A 304 101.29 -57.81 103.73
N GLN A 305 100.69 -58.04 104.90
CA GLN A 305 99.87 -59.24 105.17
C GLN A 305 98.44 -59.10 104.61
N LEU A 306 97.93 -57.87 104.48
CA LEU A 306 96.62 -57.59 103.88
C LEU A 306 96.66 -57.81 102.35
N GLN A 307 97.81 -57.54 101.74
CA GLN A 307 98.02 -57.62 100.29
C GLN A 307 98.05 -59.06 99.75
N GLU A 308 98.51 -60.02 100.55
CA GLU A 308 98.58 -61.43 100.15
C GLU A 308 97.20 -62.11 100.18
N ILE A 309 96.37 -61.78 101.18
CA ILE A 309 94.98 -62.25 101.27
C ILE A 309 94.12 -61.60 100.17
N TYR A 310 94.35 -60.32 99.86
CA TYR A 310 93.68 -59.60 98.77
C TYR A 310 94.00 -60.18 97.39
N GLN A 311 95.26 -60.58 97.14
CA GLN A 311 95.67 -61.17 95.86
C GLN A 311 95.10 -62.58 95.63
N ASN A 312 94.96 -63.41 96.67
CA ASN A 312 94.31 -64.71 96.55
C ASN A 312 92.79 -64.59 96.34
N HIS A 313 92.15 -63.59 96.96
CA HIS A 313 90.73 -63.31 96.71
C HIS A 313 90.48 -62.79 95.28
N GLN A 314 91.33 -61.88 94.76
CA GLN A 314 91.24 -61.37 93.39
C GLN A 314 91.36 -62.45 92.30
N ARG A 315 92.15 -63.51 92.53
CA ARG A 315 92.23 -64.65 91.58
C ARG A 315 90.91 -65.42 91.50
N THR A 316 90.25 -65.61 92.63
CA THR A 316 88.99 -66.37 92.73
C THR A 316 87.82 -65.57 92.14
N VAL A 317 87.84 -64.24 92.29
CA VAL A 317 86.87 -63.30 91.72
C VAL A 317 86.98 -63.23 90.19
N LYS A 318 88.21 -63.12 89.64
CA LYS A 318 88.44 -63.10 88.18
C LYS A 318 87.96 -64.37 87.46
N GLU A 319 87.99 -65.52 88.13
CA GLU A 319 87.55 -66.79 87.55
C GLU A 319 86.01 -66.93 87.53
N LYS A 320 85.29 -66.32 88.48
CA LYS A 320 83.82 -66.24 88.50
C LYS A 320 83.27 -65.12 87.60
N GLU A 321 83.93 -63.97 87.53
CA GLU A 321 83.56 -62.87 86.63
C GLU A 321 83.60 -63.30 85.17
N ARG A 322 84.60 -64.10 84.78
CA ARG A 322 84.72 -64.63 83.40
C ARG A 322 83.56 -65.57 83.01
N LYS A 323 83.02 -66.34 83.95
CA LYS A 323 81.82 -67.17 83.73
C LYS A 323 80.52 -66.35 83.67
N LEU A 324 80.47 -65.20 84.35
CA LEU A 324 79.31 -64.29 84.34
C LEU A 324 79.26 -63.45 83.05
N THR A 325 80.42 -63.02 82.52
CA THR A 325 80.48 -62.20 81.30
C THR A 325 80.04 -62.99 80.06
N ASP A 326 80.34 -64.28 80.01
CA ASP A 326 79.89 -65.15 78.92
C ASP A 326 78.36 -65.38 78.99
N SER A 327 77.77 -65.53 80.19
CA SER A 327 76.31 -65.63 80.35
C SER A 327 75.55 -64.32 80.13
N GLN A 328 76.14 -63.15 80.40
CA GLN A 328 75.52 -61.84 80.09
C GLN A 328 75.52 -61.54 78.60
N ARG A 329 76.58 -61.92 77.87
CA ARG A 329 76.64 -61.79 76.41
C ARG A 329 75.61 -62.65 75.68
N ASP A 330 75.24 -63.80 76.24
CA ASP A 330 74.20 -64.66 75.69
C ASP A 330 72.77 -64.11 75.96
N VAL A 331 72.56 -63.37 77.06
CA VAL A 331 71.26 -62.72 77.38
C VAL A 331 71.04 -61.42 76.59
N GLU A 332 72.07 -60.59 76.39
CA GLU A 332 71.96 -59.38 75.56
C GLU A 332 71.71 -59.74 74.08
N ARG A 333 72.40 -60.77 73.55
CA ARG A 333 72.11 -61.28 72.21
C ARG A 333 70.70 -61.83 72.07
N ALA A 334 70.16 -62.49 73.10
CA ALA A 334 68.78 -62.98 73.09
C ALA A 334 67.75 -61.83 73.12
N SER A 335 68.04 -60.74 73.85
CA SER A 335 67.17 -59.56 73.94
C SER A 335 67.10 -58.78 72.62
N ASP A 336 68.24 -58.56 71.95
CA ASP A 336 68.26 -57.87 70.66
C ASP A 336 67.54 -58.68 69.57
N LEU A 337 67.72 -60.00 69.57
CA LEU A 337 67.00 -60.90 68.66
C LEU A 337 65.49 -60.90 68.92
N LEU A 338 65.04 -60.75 70.18
CA LEU A 338 63.62 -60.65 70.53
C LEU A 338 62.99 -59.34 70.06
N VAL A 339 63.71 -58.22 70.15
CA VAL A 339 63.23 -56.91 69.64
C VAL A 339 63.16 -56.93 68.11
N GLU A 340 64.19 -57.48 67.44
CA GLU A 340 64.20 -57.61 65.99
C GLU A 340 63.10 -58.57 65.51
N GLN A 341 62.87 -59.67 66.23
CA GLN A 341 61.74 -60.58 65.99
C GLN A 341 60.39 -59.86 66.13
N GLY A 342 60.21 -59.02 67.16
CA GLY A 342 58.99 -58.23 67.34
C GLY A 342 58.74 -57.23 66.20
N ARG A 343 59.80 -56.55 65.73
CA ARG A 343 59.71 -55.62 64.59
C ARG A 343 59.35 -56.34 63.29
N LEU A 344 60.04 -57.44 62.99
CA LEU A 344 59.78 -58.25 61.80
C LEU A 344 58.40 -58.90 61.84
N GLN A 345 57.91 -59.28 63.03
CA GLN A 345 56.55 -59.79 63.22
C GLN A 345 55.50 -58.72 62.91
N LEU A 346 55.67 -57.48 63.39
CA LEU A 346 54.77 -56.37 63.08
C LEU A 346 54.73 -56.05 61.58
N GLU A 347 55.90 -55.99 60.94
CA GLU A 347 56.03 -55.74 59.50
C GLU A 347 55.38 -56.88 58.67
N SER A 348 55.55 -58.13 59.11
CA SER A 348 54.89 -59.31 58.55
C SER A 348 53.36 -59.25 58.71
N ASP A 349 52.87 -58.86 59.89
CA ASP A 349 51.43 -58.73 60.15
C ASP A 349 50.79 -57.62 59.31
N GLN A 350 51.47 -56.48 59.16
CA GLN A 350 51.02 -55.36 58.32
C GLN A 350 51.04 -55.72 56.84
N HIS A 351 52.08 -56.41 56.36
CA HIS A 351 52.12 -56.95 55.01
C HIS A 351 50.98 -57.93 54.74
N THR A 352 50.68 -58.79 55.72
CA THR A 352 49.55 -59.74 55.65
C THR A 352 48.20 -59.01 55.58
N GLN A 353 48.01 -57.92 56.32
CA GLN A 353 46.81 -57.07 56.21
C GLN A 353 46.69 -56.39 54.85
N ASN A 354 47.78 -55.86 54.30
CA ASN A 354 47.80 -55.24 52.98
C ASN A 354 47.46 -56.23 51.87
N ILE A 355 47.98 -57.46 51.93
CA ILE A 355 47.61 -58.54 50.99
C ILE A 355 46.11 -58.81 51.08
N LYS A 356 45.55 -58.94 52.30
CA LYS A 356 44.11 -59.18 52.50
C LYS A 356 43.24 -58.04 51.94
N ALA A 357 43.65 -56.79 52.10
CA ALA A 357 42.93 -55.62 51.59
C ALA A 357 43.00 -55.50 50.07
N ARG A 358 44.18 -55.72 49.47
CA ARG A 358 44.34 -55.79 48.00
C ARG A 358 43.47 -56.89 47.42
N ASP A 359 43.52 -58.07 48.01
CA ASP A 359 42.81 -59.24 47.53
C ASP A 359 41.28 -59.11 47.69
N SER A 360 40.81 -58.41 48.72
CA SER A 360 39.38 -58.10 48.85
C SER A 360 38.90 -57.11 47.78
N GLN A 361 39.71 -56.09 47.46
CA GLN A 361 39.42 -55.12 46.39
C GLN A 361 39.40 -55.78 45.01
N VAL A 362 40.41 -56.60 44.70
CA VAL A 362 40.49 -57.34 43.43
C VAL A 362 39.30 -58.29 43.27
N ARG A 363 38.93 -59.03 44.32
CA ARG A 363 37.74 -59.89 44.28
C ARG A 363 36.46 -59.09 44.06
N ALA A 364 36.28 -57.97 44.76
CA ALA A 364 35.07 -57.14 44.64
C ALA A 364 34.93 -56.56 43.23
N LEU A 365 36.02 -56.07 42.65
CA LEU A 365 36.03 -55.52 41.30
C LEU A 365 35.89 -56.62 40.23
N ALA A 366 36.51 -57.79 40.42
CA ALA A 366 36.31 -58.95 39.56
C ALA A 366 34.84 -59.40 39.53
N ALA A 367 34.19 -59.46 40.70
CA ALA A 367 32.78 -59.82 40.81
C ALA A 367 31.88 -58.79 40.13
N TYR A 368 32.19 -57.49 40.26
CA TYR A 368 31.44 -56.42 39.60
C TYR A 368 31.57 -56.47 38.08
N LEU A 369 32.76 -56.81 37.57
CA LEU A 369 33.06 -56.92 36.14
C LEU A 369 32.76 -58.31 35.57
N GLU A 370 32.17 -59.21 36.36
CA GLU A 370 31.85 -60.59 35.99
C GLU A 370 33.07 -61.39 35.44
N MET A 371 34.26 -61.12 35.99
CA MET A 371 35.51 -61.79 35.58
C MET A 371 35.73 -63.09 36.35
N GLU A 372 35.84 -64.19 35.63
CA GLU A 372 36.09 -65.52 36.19
C GLU A 372 37.55 -65.71 36.62
N GLY A 373 37.77 -66.47 37.71
CA GLY A 373 39.11 -66.89 38.15
C GLY A 373 39.70 -66.11 39.34
N TYR A 374 38.97 -65.13 39.89
CA TYR A 374 39.42 -64.28 41.01
C TYR A 374 38.61 -64.48 42.31
N ASP A 375 37.96 -65.63 42.50
CA ASP A 375 37.16 -65.88 43.70
C ASP A 375 38.01 -66.30 44.91
N ARG A 376 39.17 -66.92 44.67
CA ARG A 376 40.00 -67.55 45.70
C ARG A 376 41.24 -66.73 46.01
N THR A 377 41.32 -66.26 47.25
CA THR A 377 42.46 -65.52 47.81
C THR A 377 43.33 -66.46 48.66
N PRO A 378 44.66 -66.24 48.77
CA PRO A 378 45.38 -65.06 48.29
C PRO A 378 45.81 -65.13 46.82
N PHE A 379 45.87 -63.98 46.14
CA PHE A 379 46.29 -63.91 44.73
C PHE A 379 47.82 -63.88 44.60
N ASN A 380 48.33 -64.62 43.62
CA ASN A 380 49.75 -64.52 43.22
C ASN A 380 49.98 -63.36 42.24
N ASP A 381 51.23 -62.92 42.10
CA ASP A 381 51.58 -61.76 41.26
C ASP A 381 51.19 -61.94 39.78
N ARG A 382 51.20 -63.17 39.27
CA ARG A 382 50.75 -63.47 37.90
C ARG A 382 49.25 -63.28 37.73
N GLN A 383 48.45 -63.68 38.72
CA GLN A 383 47.01 -63.47 38.74
C GLN A 383 46.69 -61.97 38.80
N LEU A 384 47.42 -61.18 39.59
CA LEU A 384 47.20 -59.74 39.68
C LEU A 384 47.59 -58.99 38.40
N GLN A 385 48.71 -59.37 37.77
CA GLN A 385 49.08 -58.82 36.46
C GLN A 385 48.06 -59.19 35.38
N SER A 386 47.59 -60.44 35.39
CA SER A 386 46.52 -60.89 34.50
C SER A 386 45.22 -60.12 34.73
N PHE A 387 44.85 -59.87 36.00
CA PHE A 387 43.68 -59.08 36.37
C PHE A 387 43.79 -57.66 35.84
N HIS A 388 44.93 -56.99 36.08
CA HIS A 388 45.14 -55.63 35.62
C HIS A 388 45.08 -55.52 34.10
N LEU A 389 45.71 -56.46 33.39
CA LEU A 389 45.68 -56.52 31.93
C LEU A 389 44.25 -56.72 31.41
N GLN A 390 43.48 -57.65 31.99
CA GLN A 390 42.09 -57.90 31.60
C GLN A 390 41.17 -56.70 31.86
N VAL A 391 41.33 -56.02 32.99
CA VAL A 391 40.57 -54.80 33.31
C VAL A 391 40.92 -53.68 32.34
N GLN A 392 42.21 -53.51 32.03
CA GLN A 392 42.67 -52.48 31.10
C GLN A 392 42.19 -52.76 29.68
N GLU A 393 42.31 -54.01 29.21
CA GLU A 393 41.81 -54.43 27.90
C GLU A 393 40.28 -54.24 27.81
N ARG A 394 39.54 -54.55 28.88
CA ARG A 394 38.10 -54.31 28.91
C ARG A 394 37.76 -52.82 28.86
N LEU A 395 38.50 -51.99 29.58
CA LEU A 395 38.31 -50.54 29.57
C LEU A 395 38.59 -49.95 28.18
N ASP A 396 39.66 -50.41 27.53
CA ASP A 396 40.03 -50.00 26.17
C ASP A 396 38.96 -50.44 25.15
N GLN A 397 38.44 -51.66 25.29
CA GLN A 397 37.33 -52.16 24.45
C GLN A 397 36.03 -51.35 24.63
N GLU A 398 35.63 -51.06 25.87
CA GLU A 398 34.43 -50.29 26.16
C GLU A 398 34.57 -48.82 25.73
N THR A 399 35.76 -48.23 25.86
CA THR A 399 36.02 -46.87 25.38
C THR A 399 36.00 -46.80 23.85
N GLU A 400 36.63 -47.75 23.15
CA GLU A 400 36.57 -47.85 21.69
C GLU A 400 35.14 -48.10 21.19
N ALA A 401 34.37 -48.96 21.86
CA ALA A 401 32.96 -49.20 21.56
C ALA A 401 32.12 -47.93 21.75
N ALA A 402 32.35 -47.18 22.83
CA ALA A 402 31.66 -45.91 23.09
C ALA A 402 32.01 -44.85 22.03
N GLU A 403 33.29 -44.73 21.65
CA GLU A 403 33.72 -43.85 20.56
C GLU A 403 33.09 -44.25 19.23
N GLN A 404 33.04 -45.55 18.92
CA GLN A 404 32.41 -46.03 17.68
C GLN A 404 30.92 -45.71 17.65
N VAL A 405 30.19 -45.92 18.76
CA VAL A 405 28.77 -45.55 18.87
C VAL A 405 28.60 -44.04 18.72
N MET A 406 29.48 -43.21 19.30
CA MET A 406 29.43 -41.76 19.12
C MET A 406 29.66 -41.35 17.67
N ARG A 407 30.64 -41.94 16.98
CA ARG A 407 30.89 -41.70 15.54
C ARG A 407 29.69 -42.09 14.69
N ASP A 408 29.13 -43.29 14.90
CA ASP A 408 27.95 -43.78 14.19
C ASP A 408 26.72 -42.87 14.43
N MET A 409 26.54 -42.36 15.65
CA MET A 409 25.46 -41.44 15.97
C MET A 409 25.65 -40.07 15.31
N GLN A 410 26.87 -39.54 15.31
CA GLN A 410 27.20 -38.28 14.62
C GLN A 410 27.00 -38.40 13.11
N GLU A 411 27.38 -39.51 12.50
CA GLU A 411 27.13 -39.76 11.08
C GLU A 411 25.63 -39.88 10.78
N LYS A 412 24.88 -40.61 11.60
CA LYS A 412 23.41 -40.70 11.48
C LYS A 412 22.75 -39.33 11.64
N GLU A 413 23.20 -38.53 12.60
CA GLU A 413 22.70 -37.16 12.81
C GLU A 413 22.99 -36.28 11.59
N ALA A 414 24.21 -36.32 11.05
CA ALA A 414 24.58 -35.58 9.85
C ALA A 414 23.74 -36.02 8.63
N LEU A 415 23.50 -37.32 8.46
CA LEU A 415 22.62 -37.85 7.40
C LEU A 415 21.17 -37.39 7.57
N LYS A 416 20.64 -37.40 8.80
CA LYS A 416 19.30 -36.89 9.09
C LYS A 416 19.20 -35.38 8.84
N GLN A 417 20.23 -34.62 9.21
CA GLN A 417 20.29 -33.19 8.99
C GLN A 417 20.30 -32.86 7.49
N ARG A 418 21.11 -33.56 6.68
CA ARG A 418 21.07 -33.44 5.22
C ARG A 418 19.68 -33.77 4.64
N SER A 419 19.04 -34.82 5.13
CA SER A 419 17.68 -35.19 4.69
C SER A 419 16.65 -34.11 5.06
N ILE A 420 16.77 -33.47 6.23
CA ILE A 420 15.90 -32.36 6.63
C ILE A 420 16.11 -31.17 5.70
N ASP A 421 17.35 -30.84 5.36
CA ASP A 421 17.67 -29.71 4.49
C ASP A 421 17.18 -29.97 3.06
N GLU A 422 17.33 -31.19 2.52
CA GLU A 422 16.72 -31.58 1.25
C GLU A 422 15.19 -31.48 1.25
N ILE A 423 14.54 -31.86 2.36
CA ILE A 423 13.08 -31.73 2.49
C ILE A 423 12.68 -30.26 2.56
N ARG A 424 13.45 -29.42 3.26
CA ARG A 424 13.21 -27.96 3.32
C ARG A 424 13.36 -27.32 1.95
N ASP A 425 14.39 -27.67 1.19
CA ASP A 425 14.60 -27.16 -0.16
C ASP A 425 13.49 -27.60 -1.12
N LYS A 426 13.06 -28.87 -1.02
CA LYS A 426 11.90 -29.36 -1.77
C LYS A 426 10.64 -28.59 -1.39
N LYS A 427 10.40 -28.39 -0.10
CA LYS A 427 9.24 -27.64 0.41
C LYS A 427 9.23 -26.21 -0.12
N THR A 428 10.32 -25.46 -0.01
CA THR A 428 10.39 -24.07 -0.49
C THR A 428 10.24 -24.00 -2.02
N SER A 429 10.79 -24.96 -2.77
CA SER A 429 10.59 -25.04 -4.22
C SER A 429 9.13 -25.34 -4.59
N LEU A 430 8.45 -26.22 -3.84
CA LEU A 430 7.05 -26.56 -4.04
C LEU A 430 6.14 -25.40 -3.66
N GLU A 431 6.40 -24.70 -2.56
CA GLU A 431 5.67 -23.49 -2.16
C GLU A 431 5.78 -22.40 -3.23
N SER A 432 6.99 -22.15 -3.74
CA SER A 432 7.22 -21.21 -4.84
C SER A 432 6.48 -21.63 -6.12
N THR A 433 6.47 -22.93 -6.42
CA THR A 433 5.74 -23.49 -7.57
C THR A 433 4.23 -23.37 -7.39
N MET A 434 3.70 -23.61 -6.18
CA MET A 434 2.29 -23.46 -5.86
C MET A 434 1.85 -22.01 -6.03
N GLU A 435 2.65 -21.04 -5.58
CA GLU A 435 2.36 -19.62 -5.75
C GLU A 435 2.32 -19.23 -7.23
N LEU A 436 3.32 -19.66 -8.01
CA LEU A 436 3.35 -19.50 -9.48
C LEU A 436 2.12 -20.13 -10.17
N LYS A 437 1.73 -21.34 -9.76
CA LYS A 437 0.55 -22.03 -10.32
C LYS A 437 -0.75 -21.34 -9.92
N LYS A 438 -0.86 -20.80 -8.71
CA LYS A 438 -2.01 -20.03 -8.24
C LYS A 438 -2.15 -18.73 -9.02
N ASP A 439 -1.05 -18.02 -9.27
CA ASP A 439 -1.03 -16.84 -10.12
C ASP A 439 -1.42 -17.16 -11.57
N LEU A 440 -0.93 -18.27 -12.11
CA LEU A 440 -1.32 -18.73 -13.44
C LEU A 440 -2.81 -19.09 -13.50
N GLN A 441 -3.33 -19.76 -12.47
CA GLN A 441 -4.75 -20.10 -12.36
C GLN A 441 -5.62 -18.84 -12.31
N ASN A 442 -5.23 -17.83 -11.53
CA ASN A 442 -5.91 -16.55 -11.45
C ASN A 442 -5.94 -15.85 -12.82
N LYS A 443 -4.80 -15.85 -13.54
CA LYS A 443 -4.73 -15.34 -14.92
C LYS A 443 -5.67 -16.10 -15.87
N LYS A 444 -5.65 -17.43 -15.82
CA LYS A 444 -6.52 -18.27 -16.66
C LYS A 444 -8.00 -18.12 -16.33
N GLN A 445 -8.36 -17.92 -15.06
CA GLN A 445 -9.73 -17.58 -14.67
C GLN A 445 -10.16 -16.21 -15.21
N GLN A 446 -9.27 -15.23 -15.20
CA GLN A 446 -9.54 -13.91 -15.77
C GLN A 446 -9.71 -14.00 -17.30
N GLU A 447 -8.84 -14.73 -17.99
CA GLU A 447 -8.96 -15.03 -19.42
C GLU A 447 -10.28 -15.75 -19.71
N LEU A 448 -10.66 -16.77 -18.95
CA LEU A 448 -11.93 -17.48 -19.10
C LEU A 448 -13.14 -16.56 -18.90
N LYS A 449 -13.10 -15.65 -17.92
CA LYS A 449 -14.14 -14.63 -17.75
C LYS A 449 -14.24 -13.71 -18.97
N ASN A 450 -13.11 -13.29 -19.53
CA ASN A 450 -13.07 -12.47 -20.73
C ASN A 450 -13.57 -13.21 -21.97
N VAL A 451 -13.23 -14.49 -22.13
CA VAL A 451 -13.73 -15.32 -23.23
C VAL A 451 -15.22 -15.58 -23.07
N ARG A 452 -15.71 -15.87 -21.85
CA ARG A 452 -17.15 -16.01 -21.59
C ARG A 452 -17.93 -14.74 -21.87
N SER A 453 -17.42 -13.57 -21.46
CA SER A 453 -18.06 -12.30 -21.78
C SER A 453 -18.02 -12.00 -23.28
N GLY A 454 -16.93 -12.38 -23.97
CA GLY A 454 -16.84 -12.34 -25.44
C GLY A 454 -17.88 -13.24 -26.13
N LEU A 455 -18.03 -14.48 -25.67
CA LEU A 455 -19.03 -15.43 -26.19
C LEU A 455 -20.46 -14.93 -25.94
N GLN A 456 -20.76 -14.40 -24.75
CA GLN A 456 -22.07 -13.80 -24.45
C GLN A 456 -22.39 -12.61 -25.37
N ARG A 457 -21.38 -11.80 -25.71
CA ARG A 457 -21.55 -10.71 -26.69
C ARG A 457 -21.81 -11.25 -28.09
N LEU A 458 -21.19 -12.36 -28.46
CA LEU A 458 -21.39 -13.03 -29.75
C LEU A 458 -22.78 -13.68 -29.85
N GLU A 459 -23.24 -14.36 -28.80
CA GLU A 459 -24.61 -14.88 -28.72
C GLU A 459 -25.65 -13.75 -28.84
N GLY A 460 -25.46 -12.65 -28.10
CA GLY A 460 -26.32 -11.46 -28.21
C GLY A 460 -26.24 -10.76 -29.57
N SER A 461 -25.16 -10.97 -30.33
CA SER A 461 -25.04 -10.47 -31.72
C SER A 461 -25.79 -11.38 -32.69
N SER A 462 -25.85 -12.69 -32.44
CA SER A 462 -26.61 -13.64 -33.26
C SER A 462 -28.12 -13.40 -33.15
N THR A 463 -28.63 -13.11 -31.95
CA THR A 463 -30.04 -12.74 -31.76
C THR A 463 -30.35 -11.40 -32.42
N ARG A 464 -29.43 -10.43 -32.35
CA ARG A 464 -29.59 -9.14 -33.02
C ARG A 464 -29.58 -9.26 -34.55
N LEU A 465 -28.82 -10.21 -35.09
CA LEU A 465 -28.79 -10.52 -36.52
C LEU A 465 -30.14 -11.06 -37.00
N GLN A 466 -30.75 -11.98 -36.25
CA GLN A 466 -32.09 -12.50 -36.53
C GLN A 466 -33.18 -11.42 -36.42
N GLU A 467 -33.09 -10.51 -35.44
CA GLU A 467 -33.99 -9.36 -35.33
C GLU A 467 -33.87 -8.42 -36.53
N LEU A 468 -32.63 -8.12 -36.97
CA LEU A 468 -32.37 -7.26 -38.13
C LEU A 468 -32.85 -7.90 -39.44
N GLU A 469 -32.70 -9.21 -39.61
CA GLU A 469 -33.27 -9.94 -40.75
C GLU A 469 -34.81 -9.86 -40.75
N MET A 470 -35.45 -9.97 -39.58
CA MET A 470 -36.90 -9.83 -39.45
C MET A 470 -37.37 -8.39 -39.69
N GLU A 471 -36.64 -7.38 -39.20
CA GLU A 471 -36.92 -5.96 -39.48
C GLU A 471 -36.77 -5.65 -40.97
N LEU A 472 -35.75 -6.20 -41.63
CA LEU A 472 -35.52 -6.02 -43.07
C LEU A 472 -36.68 -6.61 -43.89
N THR A 473 -37.08 -7.85 -43.61
CA THR A 473 -38.20 -8.49 -44.32
C THR A 473 -39.54 -7.76 -44.12
N ASN A 474 -39.77 -7.16 -42.95
CA ASN A 474 -40.94 -6.33 -42.71
C ASN A 474 -40.88 -5.01 -43.48
N ALA A 475 -39.72 -4.34 -43.50
CA ALA A 475 -39.54 -3.09 -44.24
C ALA A 475 -39.66 -3.30 -45.76
N GLU A 476 -39.16 -4.43 -46.29
CA GLU A 476 -39.34 -4.80 -47.69
C GLU A 476 -40.82 -5.02 -48.03
N ARG A 477 -41.58 -5.70 -47.15
CA ARG A 477 -43.03 -5.90 -47.33
C ARG A 477 -43.82 -4.59 -47.24
N GLU A 478 -43.45 -3.69 -46.33
CA GLU A 478 -44.06 -2.36 -46.23
C GLU A 478 -43.76 -1.50 -47.47
N LEU A 479 -42.54 -1.59 -48.01
CA LEU A 479 -42.16 -0.91 -49.26
C LEU A 479 -42.95 -1.48 -50.45
N GLU A 480 -43.07 -2.79 -50.57
CA GLU A 480 -43.84 -3.44 -51.64
C GLU A 480 -45.32 -3.05 -51.59
N SER A 481 -45.93 -3.07 -50.40
CA SER A 481 -47.29 -2.57 -50.15
C SER A 481 -47.44 -1.08 -50.48
N ALA A 482 -46.47 -0.24 -50.14
CA ALA A 482 -46.48 1.19 -50.46
C ALA A 482 -46.36 1.46 -51.97
N VAL A 483 -45.59 0.63 -52.69
CA VAL A 483 -45.44 0.72 -54.14
C VAL A 483 -46.72 0.26 -54.85
N GLU A 484 -47.33 -0.84 -54.42
CA GLU A 484 -48.60 -1.31 -54.99
C GLU A 484 -49.79 -0.38 -54.70
N SER A 485 -49.78 0.29 -53.54
CA SER A 485 -50.86 1.23 -53.16
C SER A 485 -50.70 2.64 -53.74
N SER A 486 -49.54 2.98 -54.33
CA SER A 486 -49.31 4.30 -54.90
C SER A 486 -49.54 4.29 -56.42
N ASN A 487 -50.63 4.95 -56.86
CA ASN A 487 -50.91 5.18 -58.29
C ASN A 487 -50.01 6.30 -58.87
N VAL A 488 -48.70 6.02 -58.92
CA VAL A 488 -47.67 6.96 -59.38
C VAL A 488 -47.93 7.44 -60.81
N ASP A 489 -48.53 6.60 -61.66
CA ASP A 489 -48.85 6.95 -63.04
C ASP A 489 -50.08 7.87 -63.14
N GLY A 490 -51.07 7.71 -62.26
CA GLY A 490 -52.20 8.64 -62.13
C GLY A 490 -51.77 10.04 -61.69
N LEU A 491 -50.88 10.13 -60.71
CA LEU A 491 -50.34 11.41 -60.23
C LEU A 491 -49.48 12.12 -61.29
N LYS A 492 -48.71 11.37 -62.10
CA LYS A 492 -47.96 11.95 -63.23
C LYS A 492 -48.88 12.51 -64.31
N ALA A 493 -50.00 11.84 -64.60
CA ALA A 493 -50.98 12.32 -65.58
C ALA A 493 -51.66 13.62 -65.12
N GLU A 494 -52.00 13.72 -63.84
CA GLU A 494 -52.62 14.92 -63.25
C GLU A 494 -51.67 16.14 -63.25
N VAL A 495 -50.37 15.91 -62.99
CA VAL A 495 -49.35 16.97 -63.09
C VAL A 495 -49.22 17.50 -64.52
N LEU A 496 -49.29 16.63 -65.54
CA LEU A 496 -49.23 17.03 -66.95
C LEU A 496 -50.46 17.84 -67.39
N GLU A 497 -51.65 17.49 -66.92
CA GLU A 497 -52.90 18.24 -67.13
C GLU A 497 -52.79 19.66 -66.53
N LEU A 498 -52.34 19.77 -65.28
CA LEU A 498 -52.18 21.05 -64.60
C LEU A 498 -51.14 21.95 -65.28
N GLN A 499 -50.05 21.37 -65.82
CA GLN A 499 -49.06 22.13 -66.60
C GLN A 499 -49.63 22.68 -67.92
N LYS A 500 -50.47 21.91 -68.62
CA LYS A 500 -51.16 22.41 -69.83
C LYS A 500 -52.12 23.56 -69.50
N SER A 501 -52.93 23.40 -68.45
CA SER A 501 -53.86 24.43 -68.00
C SER A 501 -53.14 25.75 -67.63
N LYS A 502 -52.00 25.64 -66.93
CA LYS A 502 -51.15 26.80 -66.63
C LYS A 502 -50.67 27.52 -67.90
N ALA A 503 -50.20 26.78 -68.90
CA ALA A 503 -49.71 27.36 -70.15
C ALA A 503 -50.82 28.08 -70.95
N GLU A 504 -52.05 27.57 -70.92
CA GLU A 504 -53.20 28.22 -71.55
C GLU A 504 -53.59 29.52 -70.84
N LEU A 505 -53.60 29.53 -69.52
CA LEU A 505 -53.88 30.72 -68.71
C LEU A 505 -52.84 31.82 -68.94
N GLU A 506 -51.55 31.48 -68.99
CA GLU A 506 -50.49 32.43 -69.32
C GLU A 506 -50.63 33.01 -70.74
N ARG A 507 -51.15 32.23 -71.69
CA ARG A 507 -51.40 32.71 -73.06
C ARG A 507 -52.58 33.69 -73.11
N LYS A 508 -53.65 33.42 -72.36
CA LYS A 508 -54.80 34.35 -72.23
C LYS A 508 -54.40 35.64 -71.53
N LEU A 509 -53.56 35.58 -70.50
CA LEU A 509 -53.04 36.76 -69.81
C LEU A 509 -52.28 37.68 -70.78
N ARG A 510 -51.37 37.12 -71.58
CA ARG A 510 -50.63 37.88 -72.60
C ARG A 510 -51.52 38.54 -73.65
N GLN A 511 -52.62 37.89 -74.05
CA GLN A 511 -53.58 38.49 -74.97
C GLN A 511 -54.30 39.69 -74.35
N LEU A 512 -54.75 39.55 -73.10
CA LEU A 512 -55.41 40.63 -72.36
C LEU A 512 -54.48 41.84 -72.13
N ASP A 513 -53.20 41.59 -71.84
CA ASP A 513 -52.21 42.67 -71.69
C ASP A 513 -52.01 43.44 -73.00
N GLN A 514 -52.00 42.71 -74.13
CA GLN A 514 -51.87 43.31 -75.47
C GLN A 514 -53.13 44.12 -75.84
N GLU A 515 -54.31 43.63 -75.50
CA GLU A 515 -55.57 44.37 -75.65
C GLU A 515 -55.57 45.64 -74.79
N MET A 516 -55.10 45.57 -73.54
CA MET A 516 -54.94 46.73 -72.65
C MET A 516 -53.98 47.79 -73.22
N GLU A 517 -52.84 47.39 -73.78
CA GLU A 517 -51.92 48.32 -74.46
C GLU A 517 -52.62 49.03 -75.63
N THR A 518 -53.32 48.27 -76.49
CA THR A 518 -54.05 48.89 -77.62
C THR A 518 -55.13 49.86 -77.14
N LEU A 519 -55.87 49.52 -76.08
CA LEU A 519 -56.89 50.38 -75.50
C LEU A 519 -56.30 51.68 -74.94
N ASN A 520 -55.14 51.59 -74.28
CA ASN A 520 -54.42 52.75 -73.78
C ASN A 520 -53.93 53.66 -74.93
N THR A 521 -53.44 53.09 -76.04
CA THR A 521 -53.07 53.88 -77.22
C THR A 521 -54.28 54.60 -77.83
N HIS A 522 -55.42 53.92 -77.97
CA HIS A 522 -56.66 54.54 -78.44
C HIS A 522 -57.15 55.65 -77.51
N THR A 523 -57.01 55.48 -76.20
CA THR A 523 -57.39 56.48 -75.20
C THR A 523 -56.52 57.74 -75.33
N SER A 524 -55.20 57.57 -75.55
CA SER A 524 -54.26 58.67 -75.78
C SER A 524 -54.55 59.43 -77.07
N VAL A 525 -54.82 58.73 -78.18
CA VAL A 525 -55.24 59.35 -79.45
C VAL A 525 -56.54 60.13 -79.29
N ARG A 526 -57.50 59.59 -78.54
CA ARG A 526 -58.77 60.26 -78.26
C ARG A 526 -58.59 61.54 -77.44
N THR A 527 -57.68 61.54 -76.45
CA THR A 527 -57.36 62.75 -75.68
C THR A 527 -56.72 63.82 -76.55
N GLN A 528 -55.79 63.44 -77.45
CA GLN A 528 -55.20 64.37 -78.42
C GLN A 528 -56.26 64.94 -79.38
N MET A 529 -57.18 64.11 -79.85
CA MET A 529 -58.27 64.55 -80.73
C MET A 529 -59.22 65.54 -80.04
N ASP A 530 -59.57 65.32 -78.78
CA ASP A 530 -60.40 66.25 -78.02
C ASP A 530 -59.68 67.58 -77.75
N MET A 531 -58.37 67.54 -77.53
CA MET A 531 -57.53 68.73 -77.39
C MET A 531 -57.48 69.55 -78.70
N LEU A 532 -57.28 68.90 -79.85
CA LEU A 532 -57.31 69.56 -81.17
C LEU A 532 -58.69 70.12 -81.52
N LYS A 533 -59.78 69.44 -81.12
CA LYS A 533 -61.14 69.97 -81.29
C LYS A 533 -61.34 71.25 -80.48
N LYS A 534 -60.83 71.30 -79.25
CA LYS A 534 -60.87 72.51 -78.41
C LYS A 534 -60.07 73.66 -79.03
N ASP A 535 -58.87 73.39 -79.52
CA ASP A 535 -58.06 74.40 -80.23
C ASP A 535 -58.79 74.92 -81.48
N LYS A 536 -59.46 74.04 -82.24
CA LYS A 536 -60.27 74.44 -83.38
C LYS A 536 -61.41 75.37 -82.96
N THR A 537 -62.16 75.05 -81.91
CA THR A 537 -63.25 75.91 -81.43
C THR A 537 -62.73 77.26 -80.94
N ASP A 538 -61.60 77.29 -80.24
CA ASP A 538 -60.99 78.53 -79.75
C ASP A 538 -60.53 79.43 -80.93
N LYS A 539 -59.98 78.82 -81.99
CA LYS A 539 -59.59 79.54 -83.22
C LYS A 539 -60.80 80.05 -84.00
N GLU A 540 -61.86 79.26 -84.13
CA GLU A 540 -63.11 79.71 -84.75
C GLU A 540 -63.73 80.88 -83.99
N GLU A 541 -63.66 80.87 -82.65
CA GLU A 541 -64.14 81.98 -81.83
C GLU A 541 -63.26 83.24 -81.97
N GLN A 542 -61.93 83.08 -82.05
CA GLN A 542 -61.01 84.20 -82.38
C GLN A 542 -61.35 84.81 -83.74
N VAL A 543 -61.57 83.98 -84.77
CA VAL A 543 -61.99 84.45 -86.10
C VAL A 543 -63.34 85.17 -86.02
N ARG A 544 -64.30 84.66 -85.24
CA ARG A 544 -65.62 85.29 -85.07
C ARG A 544 -65.51 86.65 -84.38
N LYS A 545 -64.66 86.78 -83.36
CA LYS A 545 -64.37 88.07 -82.68
C LYS A 545 -63.68 89.09 -83.61
N ILE A 546 -62.72 88.66 -84.43
CA ILE A 546 -62.08 89.54 -85.42
C ILE A 546 -63.09 89.98 -86.48
N LYS A 547 -63.91 89.03 -86.98
CA LYS A 547 -64.99 89.34 -87.92
C LYS A 547 -65.96 90.36 -87.34
N SER A 548 -66.45 90.17 -86.10
CA SER A 548 -67.40 91.12 -85.50
C SER A 548 -66.79 92.50 -85.28
N ARG A 549 -65.52 92.57 -84.85
CA ARG A 549 -64.84 93.84 -84.55
C ARG A 549 -64.64 94.72 -85.78
N HIS A 550 -64.39 94.11 -86.94
CA HIS A 550 -64.15 94.83 -88.20
C HIS A 550 -65.35 94.76 -89.15
N ASN A 551 -66.48 94.19 -88.72
CA ASN A 551 -67.65 94.02 -89.59
C ASN A 551 -68.24 95.37 -90.00
N GLU A 552 -68.46 96.26 -89.04
CA GLU A 552 -69.04 97.59 -89.32
C GLU A 552 -68.11 98.42 -90.21
N ASP A 553 -66.81 98.43 -89.93
CA ASP A 553 -65.81 99.15 -90.72
C ASP A 553 -65.75 98.61 -92.17
N LEU A 554 -65.64 97.30 -92.34
CA LEU A 554 -65.48 96.69 -93.67
C LEU A 554 -66.78 96.69 -94.48
N VAL A 555 -67.94 96.46 -93.86
CA VAL A 555 -69.24 96.54 -94.54
C VAL A 555 -69.55 97.98 -94.94
N SER A 556 -69.17 98.98 -94.14
CA SER A 556 -69.34 100.39 -94.54
C SER A 556 -68.50 100.78 -95.76
N LEU A 557 -67.30 100.18 -95.93
CA LEU A 557 -66.39 100.48 -97.03
C LEU A 557 -66.65 99.68 -98.30
N LEU A 558 -67.12 98.44 -98.17
CA LEU A 558 -67.24 97.47 -99.28
C LEU A 558 -68.68 97.00 -99.57
N GLY A 559 -69.66 97.34 -98.73
CA GLY A 559 -71.04 96.87 -98.85
C GLY A 559 -71.28 95.44 -98.33
N HIS A 560 -70.23 94.62 -98.21
CA HIS A 560 -70.24 93.27 -97.64
C HIS A 560 -68.91 92.95 -96.93
N PHE A 561 -68.88 91.88 -96.12
CA PHE A 561 -67.63 91.42 -95.51
C PHE A 561 -66.79 90.65 -96.56
N PRO A 562 -65.62 91.16 -96.98
CA PRO A 562 -64.87 90.61 -98.10
C PRO A 562 -64.17 89.29 -97.75
N ASN A 563 -63.98 88.41 -98.74
CA ASN A 563 -63.04 87.29 -98.61
C ASN A 563 -61.58 87.76 -98.72
N LYS A 564 -60.60 86.92 -98.35
CA LYS A 564 -59.17 87.30 -98.35
C LYS A 564 -58.70 87.91 -99.69
N LYS A 565 -59.09 87.31 -100.82
CA LYS A 565 -58.73 87.81 -102.15
C LYS A 565 -59.41 89.13 -102.47
N GLU A 566 -60.69 89.27 -102.14
CA GLU A 566 -61.45 90.51 -102.40
C GLU A 566 -60.90 91.71 -101.62
N LEU A 567 -60.46 91.49 -100.36
CA LEU A 567 -59.82 92.53 -99.56
C LEU A 567 -58.45 92.91 -100.12
N GLU A 568 -57.63 91.92 -100.52
CA GLU A 568 -56.34 92.16 -101.17
C GLU A 568 -56.49 92.94 -102.48
N ASP A 569 -57.48 92.58 -103.31
CA ASP A 569 -57.77 93.24 -104.59
C ASP A 569 -58.30 94.67 -104.39
N TRP A 570 -59.17 94.91 -103.40
CA TRP A 570 -59.66 96.26 -103.08
C TRP A 570 -58.56 97.17 -102.53
N ILE A 571 -57.70 96.65 -101.63
CA ILE A 571 -56.55 97.39 -101.12
C ILE A 571 -55.62 97.75 -102.29
N HIS A 572 -55.36 96.80 -103.20
CA HIS A 572 -54.57 97.05 -104.40
C HIS A 572 -55.19 98.12 -105.31
N ALA A 573 -56.51 98.06 -105.56
CA ALA A 573 -57.23 99.02 -106.36
C ALA A 573 -57.21 100.44 -105.76
N LYS A 574 -57.50 100.57 -104.45
CA LYS A 574 -57.43 101.86 -103.74
C LYS A 574 -56.02 102.42 -103.66
N SER A 575 -55.02 101.57 -103.47
CA SER A 575 -53.61 102.01 -103.50
C SER A 575 -53.23 102.56 -104.88
N LYS A 576 -53.75 101.97 -105.97
CA LYS A 576 -53.58 102.46 -107.34
C LYS A 576 -54.32 103.79 -107.58
N GLU A 577 -55.53 103.94 -107.03
CA GLU A 577 -56.34 105.16 -107.11
C GLU A 577 -55.71 106.33 -106.32
N ILE A 578 -55.14 106.06 -105.13
CA ILE A 578 -54.38 107.01 -104.32
C ILE A 578 -53.08 107.43 -105.03
N LYS A 579 -52.37 106.50 -105.69
CA LYS A 579 -51.20 106.84 -106.51
C LYS A 579 -51.58 107.74 -107.68
N SER A 580 -52.65 107.43 -108.41
CA SER A 580 -53.17 108.26 -109.51
C SER A 580 -53.61 109.66 -109.05
N THR A 581 -54.27 109.78 -107.89
CA THR A 581 -54.65 111.09 -107.34
C THR A 581 -53.45 111.88 -106.82
N ARG A 582 -52.43 111.24 -106.21
CA ARG A 582 -51.15 111.89 -105.88
C ARG A 582 -50.42 112.38 -107.12
N GLU A 583 -50.39 111.62 -108.21
CA GLU A 583 -49.79 112.04 -109.48
C GLU A 583 -50.55 113.21 -110.13
N LYS A 584 -51.89 113.26 -109.98
CA LYS A 584 -52.70 114.41 -110.43
C LYS A 584 -52.51 115.65 -109.56
N LEU A 585 -52.36 115.50 -108.24
CA LEU A 585 -52.05 116.60 -107.31
C LEU A 585 -50.63 117.14 -107.50
N ALA A 586 -49.67 116.29 -107.87
CA ALA A 586 -48.31 116.70 -108.22
C ALA A 586 -48.22 117.48 -109.54
N LYS A 587 -49.24 117.41 -110.40
CA LYS A 587 -49.35 118.18 -111.66
C LYS A 587 -50.11 119.51 -111.51
N ILE A 588 -50.60 119.83 -110.30
CA ILE A 588 -51.31 121.09 -109.98
C ILE A 588 -50.43 121.98 -109.06
N LYS A 589 -49.11 121.83 -109.14
CA LYS A 589 -48.12 122.79 -108.64
C LYS A 589 -47.18 123.20 -109.75
#